data_AF-A0A957XPX3-F1
#
_entry.id   AF-A0A957XPX3-F1
#
_cell.length_a   1.000
_cell.length_b   1.000
_cell.length_c   1.000
_cell.angle_alpha   90.00
_cell.angle_beta   90.00
_cell.angle_gamma   90.00
#
_symmetry.space_group_name_H-M   'P 1'
#
loop_
_entity.id
_entity.type
_entity.pdbx_description
1 polymer ?
#
loop_
_entity_poly.entity_id
_entity_poly.type
_entity_poly.pdbx_seq_one_letter_code
_entity_poly.pdbx_strand_id
1 'polypeptide(L)'
;MLTVGVAEDQIVTFPDDPSGMAGLQAGQIDAWTGTRPTLVKLLQVTDDPGFELADPFDQPVIDGEESVNFGAAAFRYDDEDFRQAFNQGLQKLKDDGTLVEIISQFEGFDAGADPGDTTAESLCPDAYSDIE
;
A
#
# COMPACT_ATOMS: atom_id res chain seq x y z
N MET A 1 4.32 3.33 12.74
CA MET A 1 5.56 3.03 13.50
C MET A 1 5.53 3.64 14.90
N LEU A 2 5.41 4.96 15.04
CA LEU A 2 5.36 5.61 16.37
C LEU A 2 4.22 5.08 17.26
N THR A 3 3.00 4.97 16.71
CA THR A 3 1.81 4.48 17.42
C THR A 3 1.95 3.04 17.93
N VAL A 4 2.84 2.24 17.33
CA VAL A 4 3.11 0.85 17.71
C VAL A 4 4.40 0.69 18.52
N GLY A 5 4.98 1.82 18.99
CA GLY A 5 6.08 1.82 19.96
C GLY A 5 7.50 1.88 19.37
N VAL A 6 7.66 2.08 18.07
CA VAL A 6 8.99 2.36 17.49
C VAL A 6 9.37 3.81 17.82
N ALA A 7 10.50 4.02 18.50
CA ALA A 7 10.93 5.37 18.87
C ALA A 7 11.40 6.16 17.62
N GLU A 8 11.23 7.49 17.66
CA GLU A 8 11.54 8.36 16.52
C GLU A 8 13.03 8.27 16.10
N ASP A 9 13.93 8.12 17.07
CA ASP A 9 15.37 7.97 16.85
C ASP A 9 15.78 6.60 16.27
N GLN A 10 14.85 5.63 16.23
CA GLN A 10 15.03 4.34 15.55
C GLN A 10 14.56 4.38 14.09
N ILE A 11 13.87 5.45 13.66
CA ILE A 11 13.34 5.56 12.30
C ILE A 11 14.37 6.27 11.42
N VAL A 12 14.94 5.53 10.47
CA VAL A 12 15.89 6.06 9.49
C VAL A 12 15.19 6.18 8.14
N THR A 13 15.38 7.30 7.46
CA THR A 13 14.84 7.53 6.12
C THR A 13 15.92 7.36 5.06
N PHE A 14 15.56 6.68 3.98
CA PHE A 14 16.38 6.51 2.78
C PHE A 14 15.63 7.10 1.58
N PRO A 15 16.35 7.56 0.54
CA PRO A 15 15.72 8.24 -0.60
C PRO A 15 14.94 7.29 -1.53
N ASP A 16 15.26 5.98 -1.53
CA ASP A 16 14.66 4.97 -2.39
C ASP A 16 14.90 3.54 -1.86
N ASP A 17 14.20 2.56 -2.43
CA ASP A 17 14.29 1.14 -2.03
C ASP A 17 15.72 0.55 -2.18
N PRO A 18 16.48 0.79 -3.28
CA PRO A 18 17.86 0.32 -3.36
C PRO A 18 18.76 0.87 -2.24
N SER A 19 18.59 2.15 -1.87
CA SER A 19 19.33 2.75 -0.78
C SER A 19 18.95 2.14 0.58
N GLY A 20 17.67 1.84 0.80
CA GLY A 20 17.20 1.12 1.99
C GLY A 20 17.81 -0.29 2.09
N MET A 21 17.85 -1.03 0.98
CA MET A 21 18.50 -2.35 0.93
C MET A 21 20.01 -2.28 1.21
N ALA A 22 20.70 -1.27 0.68
CA ALA A 22 22.10 -1.03 1.02
C ALA A 22 22.28 -0.72 2.52
N GLY A 23 21.32 -0.02 3.13
CA GLY A 23 21.26 0.22 4.57
C GLY A 23 21.14 -1.07 5.39
N LEU A 24 20.29 -2.01 4.95
CA LEU A 24 20.18 -3.36 5.54
C LEU A 24 21.50 -4.13 5.43
N GLN A 25 22.09 -4.18 4.23
CA GLN A 25 23.38 -4.85 3.97
C GLN A 25 24.53 -4.29 4.79
N ALA A 26 24.52 -2.97 5.03
CA ALA A 26 25.52 -2.29 5.84
C ALA A 26 25.26 -2.38 7.35
N GLY A 27 24.13 -2.96 7.79
CA GLY A 27 23.73 -3.01 9.20
C GLY A 27 23.38 -1.64 9.79
N GLN A 28 22.96 -0.69 8.95
CA GLN A 28 22.49 0.62 9.41
C GLN A 28 21.05 0.58 9.93
N ILE A 29 20.26 -0.36 9.43
CA ILE A 29 18.89 -0.67 9.84
C ILE A 29 18.71 -2.17 9.94
N ASP A 30 17.80 -2.61 10.80
CA ASP A 30 17.45 -4.03 10.97
C ASP A 30 16.26 -4.46 10.09
N ALA A 31 15.45 -3.50 9.63
CA ALA A 31 14.26 -3.75 8.81
C ALA A 31 13.98 -2.62 7.82
N TRP A 32 13.46 -2.96 6.65
CA TRP A 32 12.94 -2.03 5.65
C TRP A 32 11.44 -2.26 5.49
N THR A 33 10.65 -1.18 5.40
CA THR A 33 9.19 -1.26 5.30
C THR A 33 8.72 -0.73 3.95
N GLY A 34 7.81 -1.45 3.30
CA GLY A 34 7.20 -1.06 2.03
C GLY A 34 5.97 -1.90 1.74
N THR A 35 5.33 -1.67 0.59
CA THR A 35 4.22 -2.55 0.17
C THR A 35 4.75 -3.93 -0.23
N ARG A 36 3.96 -4.99 -0.02
CA ARG A 36 4.37 -6.37 -0.34
C ARG A 36 4.89 -6.53 -1.79
N PRO A 37 4.22 -6.00 -2.83
CA PRO A 37 4.75 -6.05 -4.21
C PRO A 37 6.14 -5.40 -4.35
N THR A 38 6.34 -4.24 -3.72
CA THR A 38 7.63 -3.54 -3.73
C THR A 38 8.72 -4.40 -3.07
N LEU A 39 8.44 -4.98 -1.90
CA LEU A 39 9.42 -5.79 -1.17
C LEU A 39 9.73 -7.12 -1.87
N VAL A 40 8.73 -7.80 -2.44
CA VAL A 40 8.93 -9.00 -3.27
C VAL A 40 9.86 -8.67 -4.44
N LYS A 41 9.58 -7.57 -5.15
CA LYS A 41 10.40 -7.15 -6.28
C LYS A 41 11.82 -6.77 -5.86
N LEU A 42 11.96 -6.06 -4.75
CA LEU A 42 13.26 -5.65 -4.20
C LEU A 42 14.13 -6.86 -3.86
N LEU A 43 13.57 -7.87 -3.19
CA LEU A 43 14.30 -9.10 -2.84
C LEU A 43 14.70 -9.90 -4.08
N GLN A 44 13.82 -10.02 -5.07
CA GLN A 44 14.15 -10.69 -6.34
C GLN A 44 15.30 -10.01 -7.09
N VAL A 45 15.31 -8.67 -7.10
CA VAL A 45 16.37 -7.90 -7.80
C VAL A 45 17.68 -7.94 -7.01
N THR A 46 17.60 -7.91 -5.68
CA THR A 46 18.77 -7.95 -4.81
C THR A 46 19.44 -9.34 -4.82
N ASP A 47 18.63 -10.41 -4.90
CA ASP A 47 19.07 -11.81 -4.94
C ASP A 47 20.08 -12.16 -3.84
N ASP A 48 19.83 -11.63 -2.63
CA ASP A 48 20.68 -11.84 -1.46
C ASP A 48 19.94 -12.74 -0.45
N PRO A 49 20.43 -13.97 -0.20
CA PRO A 49 19.79 -14.93 0.70
C PRO A 49 19.88 -14.52 2.18
N GLY A 50 20.57 -13.43 2.52
CA GLY A 50 20.63 -12.86 3.86
C GLY A 50 19.36 -12.10 4.27
N PHE A 51 18.44 -11.84 3.34
CA PHE A 51 17.20 -11.10 3.61
C PHE A 51 15.96 -11.89 3.20
N GLU A 52 14.88 -11.66 3.93
CA GLU A 52 13.60 -12.31 3.72
C GLU A 52 12.45 -11.31 3.93
N LEU A 53 11.26 -11.67 3.44
CA LEU A 53 10.04 -11.02 3.89
C LEU A 53 9.72 -11.52 5.30
N ALA A 54 9.26 -10.61 6.15
CA ALA A 54 8.51 -11.02 7.34
C ALA A 54 7.21 -11.68 6.86
N ASP A 55 7.15 -13.01 6.86
CA ASP A 55 5.98 -13.78 6.44
C ASP A 55 5.78 -14.96 7.43
N PRO A 56 4.63 -15.04 8.14
CA PRO A 56 3.49 -14.12 8.07
C PRO A 56 3.81 -12.74 8.67
N PHE A 57 3.09 -11.71 8.17
CA PHE A 57 3.09 -10.36 8.74
C PHE A 57 1.67 -9.99 9.14
N ASP A 58 1.47 -9.78 10.44
CA ASP A 58 0.18 -9.32 10.97
C ASP A 58 0.10 -7.79 10.91
N GLN A 59 -1.03 -7.27 10.44
CA GLN A 59 -1.26 -5.84 10.44
C GLN A 59 -1.37 -5.33 11.88
N PRO A 60 -0.76 -4.17 12.21
CA PRO A 60 -0.87 -3.64 13.55
C PRO A 60 -2.33 -3.25 13.84
N VAL A 61 -2.79 -3.59 15.03
CA VAL A 61 -4.10 -3.16 15.54
C VAL A 61 -3.92 -1.83 16.27
N ILE A 62 -4.59 -0.79 15.78
CA ILE A 62 -4.57 0.56 16.36
C ILE A 62 -6.00 0.89 16.76
N ASP A 63 -6.21 1.26 18.02
CA ASP A 63 -7.54 1.58 18.58
C ASP A 63 -8.62 0.49 18.38
N GLY A 64 -8.19 -0.77 18.23
CA GLY A 64 -9.07 -1.93 18.06
C GLY A 64 -9.35 -2.30 16.59
N GLU A 65 -8.78 -1.58 15.64
CA GLU A 65 -8.95 -1.83 14.20
C GLU A 65 -7.61 -2.20 13.53
N GLU A 66 -7.65 -3.14 12.58
CA GLU A 66 -6.47 -3.46 11.78
C GLU A 66 -6.11 -2.28 10.87
N SER A 67 -4.85 -1.85 10.93
CA SER A 67 -4.34 -0.76 10.12
C SER A 67 -4.04 -1.24 8.69
N VAL A 68 -5.07 -1.34 7.86
CA VAL A 68 -4.94 -1.68 6.43
C VAL A 68 -4.88 -0.41 5.59
N ASN A 69 -3.91 -0.33 4.67
CA ASN A 69 -3.81 0.76 3.70
C ASN A 69 -4.45 0.36 2.37
N PHE A 70 -5.20 1.29 1.77
CA PHE A 70 -5.86 1.10 0.48
C PHE A 70 -5.22 2.01 -0.57
N GLY A 71 -4.88 1.44 -1.73
CA GLY A 71 -4.46 2.22 -2.89
C GLY A 71 -5.65 2.86 -3.60
N ALA A 72 -5.50 4.11 -4.05
CA ALA A 72 -6.55 4.82 -4.78
C ALA A 72 -5.96 5.77 -5.84
N ALA A 73 -6.75 6.07 -6.88
CA ALA A 73 -6.46 7.17 -7.78
C ALA A 73 -6.90 8.49 -7.14
N ALA A 74 -6.01 9.48 -7.11
CA ALA A 74 -6.31 10.81 -6.61
C ALA A 74 -6.45 11.82 -7.77
N PHE A 75 -7.45 12.70 -7.66
CA PHE A 75 -7.75 13.75 -8.62
C PHE A 75 -7.78 15.11 -7.91
N ARG A 76 -7.73 16.22 -8.66
CA ARG A 76 -7.94 17.54 -8.07
C ARG A 76 -9.38 17.65 -7.58
N TYR A 77 -9.60 18.46 -6.53
CA TYR A 77 -10.94 18.71 -5.99
C TYR A 77 -11.91 19.23 -7.06
N ASP A 78 -11.45 20.14 -7.93
CA ASP A 78 -12.28 20.73 -8.99
C ASP A 78 -12.60 19.77 -10.16
N ASP A 79 -11.94 18.61 -10.27
CA ASP A 79 -12.10 17.66 -11.37
C ASP A 79 -13.18 16.60 -11.06
N GLU A 80 -14.31 17.03 -10.50
CA GLU A 80 -15.34 16.12 -9.99
C GLU A 80 -15.94 15.23 -11.09
N ASP A 81 -16.36 15.82 -12.21
CA ASP A 81 -16.95 15.09 -13.33
C ASP A 81 -16.02 13.96 -13.82
N PHE A 82 -14.70 14.21 -13.80
CA PHE A 82 -13.70 13.24 -14.20
C PHE A 82 -13.56 12.12 -13.17
N ARG A 83 -13.52 12.45 -11.87
CA ARG A 83 -13.54 11.47 -10.78
C ARG A 83 -14.78 10.58 -10.86
N GLN A 84 -15.96 11.15 -11.08
CA GLN A 84 -17.21 10.39 -11.22
C GLN A 84 -17.16 9.46 -12.43
N ALA A 85 -16.71 9.95 -13.60
CA ALA A 85 -16.56 9.14 -14.80
C ALA A 85 -15.54 8.00 -14.60
N PHE A 86 -14.42 8.27 -13.90
CA PHE A 86 -13.42 7.27 -13.55
C PHE A 86 -14.03 6.17 -12.66
N ASN A 87 -14.76 6.55 -11.60
CA ASN A 87 -15.42 5.59 -10.71
C ASN A 87 -16.46 4.73 -11.43
N GLN A 88 -17.24 5.30 -12.35
CA GLN A 88 -18.16 4.53 -13.19
C GLN A 88 -17.44 3.52 -14.09
N GLY A 89 -16.28 3.90 -14.64
CA GLY A 89 -15.43 3.00 -15.42
C GLY A 89 -14.83 1.88 -14.56
N LEU A 90 -14.28 2.24 -13.40
CA LEU A 90 -13.71 1.30 -12.44
C LEU A 90 -14.74 0.29 -11.96
N GLN A 91 -15.98 0.74 -11.65
CA GLN A 91 -17.05 -0.17 -11.25
C GLN A 91 -17.38 -1.19 -12.33
N LYS A 92 -17.43 -0.78 -13.61
CA LYS A 92 -17.64 -1.72 -14.72
C LYS A 92 -16.54 -2.78 -14.80
N LEU A 93 -15.27 -2.38 -14.61
CA LEU A 93 -14.13 -3.30 -14.59
C LEU A 93 -14.15 -4.24 -13.37
N LYS A 94 -14.68 -3.79 -12.23
CA LYS A 94 -14.93 -4.64 -11.07
C LYS A 94 -16.01 -5.67 -11.40
N ASP A 95 -17.16 -5.20 -11.91
CA ASP A 95 -18.34 -6.03 -12.17
C ASP A 95 -18.09 -7.12 -13.23
N ASP A 96 -17.30 -6.82 -14.26
CA ASP A 96 -16.98 -7.77 -15.34
C ASP A 96 -15.72 -8.62 -15.07
N GLY A 97 -15.03 -8.39 -13.94
CA GLY A 97 -13.84 -9.11 -13.52
C GLY A 97 -12.54 -8.70 -14.21
N THR A 98 -12.58 -7.77 -15.16
CA THR A 98 -11.40 -7.28 -15.88
C THR A 98 -10.38 -6.64 -14.95
N LEU A 99 -10.82 -5.99 -13.87
CA LEU A 99 -9.90 -5.38 -12.90
C LEU A 99 -8.98 -6.41 -12.28
N VAL A 100 -9.53 -7.56 -11.84
CA VAL A 100 -8.75 -8.65 -11.26
C VAL A 100 -7.77 -9.21 -12.29
N GLU A 101 -8.21 -9.42 -13.53
CA GLU A 101 -7.33 -9.87 -14.62
C GLU A 101 -6.12 -8.95 -14.83
N ILE A 102 -6.34 -7.63 -14.77
CA ILE A 102 -5.26 -6.63 -14.91
C ILE A 102 -4.32 -6.68 -13.71
N ILE A 103 -4.83 -6.60 -12.48
CA ILE A 103 -3.98 -6.48 -11.29
C ILE A 103 -3.21 -7.77 -10.99
N SER A 104 -3.78 -8.94 -11.29
CA SER A 104 -3.12 -10.24 -11.07
C SER A 104 -1.88 -10.46 -11.95
N GLN A 105 -1.61 -9.57 -12.91
CA GLN A 105 -0.34 -9.58 -13.66
C GLN A 105 0.84 -9.05 -12.84
N PHE A 106 0.57 -8.34 -11.74
CA PHE A 106 1.57 -7.77 -10.86
C PHE A 106 1.74 -8.67 -9.63
N GLU A 107 2.97 -9.13 -9.40
CA GLU A 107 3.27 -9.99 -8.25
C GLU A 107 2.90 -9.31 -6.92
N GLY A 108 2.17 -10.02 -6.06
CA GLY A 108 1.68 -9.49 -4.79
C GLY A 108 0.31 -8.80 -4.87
N PHE A 109 -0.32 -8.74 -6.04
CA PHE A 109 -1.74 -8.42 -6.20
C PHE A 109 -2.51 -9.69 -6.57
N ASP A 110 -3.29 -10.22 -5.62
CA ASP A 110 -4.17 -11.37 -5.81
C ASP A 110 -5.62 -11.01 -5.42
N ALA A 111 -6.49 -12.01 -5.28
CA ALA A 111 -7.88 -11.78 -4.88
C ALA A 111 -8.01 -11.07 -3.51
N GLY A 112 -7.01 -11.16 -2.64
CA GLY A 112 -6.94 -10.44 -1.37
C GLY A 112 -6.64 -8.94 -1.50
N ALA A 113 -6.28 -8.47 -2.70
CA ALA A 113 -6.13 -7.03 -2.97
C ALA A 113 -7.47 -6.33 -3.26
N ASP A 114 -8.58 -7.07 -3.37
CA ASP A 114 -9.91 -6.46 -3.53
C ASP A 114 -10.34 -5.77 -2.22
N PRO A 115 -10.57 -4.44 -2.23
CA PRO A 115 -11.05 -3.72 -1.05
C PRO A 115 -12.50 -4.06 -0.66
N GLY A 116 -13.18 -4.90 -1.44
CA GLY A 116 -14.57 -5.26 -1.25
C GLY A 116 -15.49 -4.04 -1.40
N ASP A 117 -16.32 -3.84 -0.38
CA ASP A 117 -17.27 -2.71 -0.30
C ASP A 117 -16.66 -1.44 0.31
N THR A 118 -15.37 -1.46 0.67
CA THR A 118 -14.70 -0.28 1.23
C THR A 118 -14.65 0.85 0.21
N THR A 119 -15.05 2.05 0.61
CA THR A 119 -15.04 3.24 -0.24
C THR A 119 -14.05 4.29 0.29
N ALA A 120 -13.58 5.16 -0.59
CA ALA A 120 -12.75 6.29 -0.17
C ALA A 120 -13.51 7.23 0.78
N GLU A 121 -14.83 7.37 0.63
CA GLU A 121 -15.68 8.15 1.54
C GLU A 121 -15.74 7.53 2.95
N SER A 122 -15.86 6.20 3.05
CA SER A 122 -15.88 5.54 4.37
C SER A 122 -14.55 5.65 5.11
N LEU A 123 -13.43 5.68 4.37
CA LEU A 123 -12.08 5.79 4.93
C LEU A 123 -11.67 7.24 5.23
N CYS A 124 -12.20 8.20 4.48
CA CYS A 124 -11.80 9.61 4.56
C CYS A 124 -13.03 10.54 4.57
N PRO A 125 -13.91 10.44 5.57
CA PRO A 125 -15.17 11.19 5.58
C PRO A 125 -14.97 12.70 5.50
N ASP A 126 -13.94 13.23 6.14
CA ASP A 126 -13.62 14.66 6.12
C ASP A 126 -13.13 15.16 4.74
N ALA A 127 -12.56 14.28 3.92
CA ALA A 127 -12.16 14.66 2.56
C ALA A 127 -13.37 14.80 1.63
N TYR A 128 -14.52 14.24 2.01
CA TYR A 128 -15.76 14.23 1.24
C TYR A 128 -16.78 15.24 1.78
N SER A 129 -16.60 15.77 2.99
CA SER A 129 -17.53 16.75 3.58
C SER A 129 -17.58 18.09 2.83
N ASP A 130 -16.51 18.43 2.10
CA ASP A 130 -16.40 19.67 1.32
C ASP A 130 -16.69 19.47 -0.19
N ILE A 131 -17.06 18.25 -0.61
CA ILE A 131 -17.33 17.88 -2.00
C ILE A 131 -18.82 17.49 -2.12
N GLU A 132 -19.70 18.48 -2.31
CA GLU A 132 -21.16 18.28 -2.56
C GLU A 132 -21.46 17.77 -3.97
#